data_AF-A0A419HAF3-F1
#
_entry.id   AF-A0A419HAF3-F1
#
_cell.length_a   1.000
_cell.length_b   1.000
_cell.length_c   1.000
_cell.angle_alpha   90.00
_cell.angle_beta   90.00
_cell.angle_gamma   90.00
#
_symmetry.space_group_name_H-M   'P 1'
#
loop_
_entity.id
_entity.type
_entity.pdbx_description
1 polymer ?
#
loop_
_entity_poly.entity_id
_entity_poly.type
_entity_poly.pdbx_seq_one_letter_code
_entity_poly.pdbx_strand_id
1 'polypeptide(L)'
;MWSTFGELLRQGRRRAGLTQEELAERAGVSARTIRSLESGRHRDPRLSTARELAAALCRTADERDELMSVLATGGLSGARS
;
A
#
# COMPACT_ATOMS: atom_id res chain seq x y z
N MET A 1 1.17 -16.99 -4.35
CA MET A 1 0.11 -17.02 -3.31
C MET A 1 0.54 -16.10 -2.17
N TRP A 2 0.66 -14.83 -2.55
CA TRP A 2 1.23 -13.69 -1.83
C TRP A 2 0.54 -12.47 -2.47
N SER A 3 0.55 -11.33 -1.80
CA SER A 3 0.19 -10.01 -2.37
C SER A 3 -1.26 -9.56 -2.18
N THR A 4 -1.67 -9.35 -0.93
CA THR A 4 -2.65 -8.28 -0.66
C THR A 4 -1.89 -6.95 -0.58
N PHE A 5 -2.46 -5.86 -1.10
CA PHE A 5 -1.85 -4.50 -1.09
C PHE A 5 -1.20 -4.10 0.25
N GLY A 6 -1.85 -4.42 1.38
CA GLY A 6 -1.35 -4.14 2.72
C GLY A 6 -0.01 -4.80 3.06
N GLU A 7 0.26 -5.97 2.49
CA GLU A 7 1.52 -6.70 2.72
C GLU A 7 2.68 -6.04 1.98
N LEU A 8 2.46 -5.61 0.72
CA LEU A 8 3.44 -4.84 -0.05
C LEU A 8 3.71 -3.48 0.57
N LEU A 9 2.66 -2.79 1.03
CA LEU A 9 2.76 -1.53 1.76
C LEU A 9 3.69 -1.67 2.98
N ARG A 10 3.47 -2.72 3.78
CA ARG A 10 4.28 -3.00 4.97
C ARG A 10 5.73 -3.35 4.62
N GLN A 11 5.96 -4.12 3.57
CA GLN A 11 7.31 -4.47 3.12
C GLN A 11 8.06 -3.24 2.58
N GLY A 12 7.43 -2.44 1.74
CA GLY A 12 7.98 -1.18 1.21
C GLY A 12 8.35 -0.22 2.35
N ARG A 13 7.44 -0.04 3.32
CA ARG A 13 7.69 0.80 4.49
C ARG A 13 8.92 0.36 5.28
N ARG A 14 9.05 -0.95 5.52
CA ARG A 14 10.20 -1.53 6.25
C ARG A 14 11.51 -1.37 5.48
N ARG A 15 11.50 -1.57 4.16
CA ARG A 15 12.68 -1.36 3.30
C ARG A 15 13.10 0.11 3.28
N ALA A 16 12.15 1.03 3.31
CA ALA A 16 12.41 2.47 3.39
C ALA A 16 12.82 2.96 4.80
N GLY A 17 12.84 2.08 5.81
CA GLY A 17 13.20 2.41 7.19
C GLY A 17 12.17 3.27 7.92
N LEU A 18 10.90 3.23 7.51
CA LEU A 18 9.86 4.13 8.03
C LEU A 18 8.97 3.49 9.09
N THR A 19 8.53 4.30 10.04
CA THR A 19 7.39 4.04 10.93
C THR A 19 6.06 4.24 10.17
N GLN A 20 4.95 3.78 10.76
CA GLN A 20 3.62 3.97 10.15
C GLN A 20 3.26 5.46 10.10
N GLU A 21 3.68 6.22 11.11
CA GLU A 21 3.50 7.66 11.26
C GLU A 21 4.28 8.43 10.18
N GLU A 22 5.56 8.12 9.97
CA GLU A 22 6.37 8.77 8.93
C GLU A 22 5.84 8.48 7.52
N LEU A 23 5.36 7.26 7.28
CA LEU A 23 4.71 6.93 6.01
C LEU A 23 3.41 7.71 5.84
N ALA A 24 2.61 7.82 6.90
CA ALA A 24 1.35 8.54 6.89
C ALA A 24 1.57 10.03 6.56
N GLU A 25 2.56 10.64 7.21
CA GLU A 25 2.97 12.03 6.96
C GLU A 25 3.38 12.25 5.50
N ARG A 26 4.24 11.39 4.96
CA ARG A 26 4.69 11.49 3.56
C ARG A 26 3.58 11.27 2.54
N ALA A 27 2.61 10.42 2.87
CA ALA A 27 1.47 10.13 2.01
C ALA A 27 0.28 11.08 2.24
N GLY A 28 0.34 12.02 3.19
CA GLY A 28 -0.76 12.93 3.47
C GLY A 28 -2.01 12.25 4.06
N VAL A 29 -1.85 11.09 4.70
CA VAL A 29 -2.96 10.32 5.30
C VAL A 29 -2.76 10.14 6.81
N SER A 30 -3.77 9.59 7.50
CA SER A 30 -3.65 9.29 8.93
C SER A 30 -2.86 8.00 9.17
N ALA A 31 -2.10 7.91 10.27
CA ALA A 31 -1.45 6.68 10.70
C ALA A 31 -2.45 5.53 10.94
N ARG A 32 -3.69 5.87 11.32
CA ARG A 32 -4.81 4.91 11.40
C ARG A 32 -5.14 4.30 10.03
N THR A 33 -5.10 5.10 8.97
CA THR A 33 -5.29 4.65 7.58
C THR A 33 -4.19 3.65 7.23
N ILE A 34 -2.92 3.98 7.48
CA ILE A 34 -1.79 3.07 7.25
C ILE A 34 -1.95 1.75 8.00
N ARG A 35 -2.27 1.80 9.30
CA ARG A 35 -2.51 0.59 10.12
C ARG A 35 -3.65 -0.25 9.57
N SER A 36 -4.75 0.37 9.13
CA SER A 36 -5.90 -0.35 8.57
C SER A 36 -5.58 -1.04 7.24
N LEU A 37 -4.78 -0.39 6.40
CA LEU A 37 -4.30 -0.93 5.14
C LEU A 37 -3.30 -2.07 5.35
N GLU A 38 -2.29 -1.90 6.21
CA GLU A 38 -1.30 -2.93 6.52
C GLU A 38 -1.91 -4.17 7.21
N SER A 39 -3.01 -3.99 7.96
CA SER A 39 -3.73 -5.10 8.61
C SER A 39 -4.74 -5.80 7.71
N GLY A 40 -4.93 -5.34 6.46
CA GLY A 40 -5.89 -5.92 5.53
C GLY A 40 -7.36 -5.71 5.90
N ARG A 41 -7.66 -4.83 6.88
CA ARG A 41 -9.04 -4.47 7.24
C ARG A 41 -9.75 -3.68 6.14
N HIS A 42 -9.02 -2.91 5.36
CA HIS A 42 -9.50 -2.33 4.11
C HIS A 42 -8.82 -3.01 2.93
N ARG A 43 -9.58 -3.85 2.22
CA ARG A 43 -9.12 -4.54 1.01
C ARG A 43 -9.10 -3.62 -0.22
N ASP A 44 -9.75 -2.46 -0.13
CA ASP A 44 -9.91 -1.53 -1.25
C ASP A 44 -9.59 -0.09 -0.78
N PRO A 45 -8.30 0.32 -0.74
CA PRO A 45 -7.96 1.72 -0.63
C PRO A 45 -8.56 2.49 -1.81
N ARG A 46 -9.09 3.69 -1.57
CA ARG A 46 -9.41 4.60 -2.68
C ARG A 46 -8.16 4.76 -3.55
N LEU A 47 -8.32 4.69 -4.87
CA LEU A 47 -7.22 4.76 -5.85
C LEU A 47 -6.32 5.99 -5.64
N SER A 48 -6.86 7.10 -5.15
CA SER A 48 -6.11 8.30 -4.75
C SER A 48 -5.13 8.03 -3.61
N THR A 49 -5.59 7.45 -2.50
CA THR A 49 -4.76 7.06 -1.36
C THR A 49 -3.71 6.03 -1.77
N ALA A 50 -4.06 5.11 -2.66
CA ALA A 50 -3.14 4.09 -3.13
C ALA A 50 -1.97 4.69 -3.95
N ARG A 51 -2.26 5.70 -4.78
CA ARG A 51 -1.25 6.48 -5.53
C ARG A 51 -0.35 7.31 -4.63
N GLU A 52 -0.92 7.98 -3.62
CA GLU A 52 -0.15 8.77 -2.64
C GLU A 52 0.82 7.88 -1.85
N LEU A 53 0.38 6.67 -1.47
CA LEU A 53 1.23 5.69 -0.80
C LEU A 53 2.33 5.15 -1.71
N ALA A 54 2.03 4.88 -2.98
CA ALA A 54 3.04 4.50 -3.98
C ALA A 54 4.11 5.58 -4.12
N ALA A 55 3.70 6.85 -4.23
CA ALA A 55 4.62 7.97 -4.36
C ALA A 55 5.49 8.18 -3.11
N ALA A 56 4.95 7.92 -1.91
CA ALA A 56 5.67 8.07 -0.65
C ALA A 56 6.68 6.94 -0.35
N LEU A 57 6.43 5.74 -0.88
CA LEU A 57 7.24 4.54 -0.63
C LEU A 57 8.35 4.33 -1.66
N CYS A 58 8.04 4.57 -2.92
CA CYS A 58 8.86 4.10 -4.03
C CYS A 58 9.88 5.17 -4.40
N ARG A 59 11.16 4.78 -4.36
CA ARG A 59 12.25 5.64 -4.80
C ARG A 59 12.45 5.58 -6.31
N THR A 60 11.93 4.54 -6.97
CA THR A 60 12.04 4.33 -8.42
C THR A 60 10.67 4.14 -9.10
N ALA A 61 10.64 4.20 -10.43
CA ALA A 61 9.42 3.97 -11.21
C ALA A 61 8.94 2.51 -11.12
N ASP A 62 9.86 1.54 -11.20
CA ASP A 62 9.56 0.10 -11.09
C ASP A 62 8.82 -0.26 -9.80
N GLU A 63 9.26 0.27 -8.65
CA GLU A 63 8.61 0.02 -7.37
C GLU A 63 7.17 0.56 -7.35
N ARG A 64 6.91 1.68 -8.04
CA ARG A 64 5.54 2.24 -8.17
C ARG A 64 4.68 1.36 -9.07
N ASP A 65 5.21 0.91 -10.19
CA ASP A 65 4.48 0.05 -11.13
C ASP A 65 4.13 -1.31 -10.52
N GLU A 66 5.03 -1.90 -9.71
CA GLU A 66 4.73 -3.14 -8.99
C GLU A 66 3.56 -2.96 -8.01
N LEU A 67 3.57 -1.88 -7.22
CA LEU A 67 2.49 -1.58 -6.27
C LEU A 67 1.15 -1.30 -7.00
N MET A 68 1.20 -0.56 -8.10
CA MET A 68 0.02 -0.24 -8.92
C MET A 68 -0.54 -1.47 -9.66
N SER A 69 0.32 -2.38 -10.10
CA SER A 69 -0.08 -3.65 -10.72
C SER A 69 -0.86 -4.54 -9.74
N VAL A 70 -0.47 -4.56 -8.46
CA VAL A 70 -1.23 -5.29 -7.42
C VAL A 70 -2.55 -4.61 -7.08
N LEU A 71 -2.67 -3.29 -7.18
CA LEU A 71 -3.98 -2.62 -7.07
C LEU A 71 -4.89 -2.95 -8.25
N ALA A 72 -4.35 -2.94 -9.47
CA ALA A 72 -5.09 -3.25 -10.70
C ALA A 72 -5.53 -4.72 -10.77
N THR A 73 -4.70 -5.64 -10.29
CA THR A 73 -4.97 -7.09 -10.28
C THR A 73 -5.74 -7.51 -9.03
N GLY A 74 -5.55 -6.80 -7.91
CA GLY A 74 -6.09 -7.12 -6.59
C GLY A 74 -7.50 -6.58 -6.31
N GLY A 75 -8.01 -5.66 -7.12
CA GLY A 75 -9.43 -5.22 -7.07
C GLY A 75 -10.43 -6.31 -7.50
N LEU A 76 -9.96 -7.45 -8.02
CA LEU A 76 -10.78 -8.60 -8.41
C LEU A 76 -10.44 -9.90 -7.65
N SER A 77 -9.62 -9.85 -6.60
CA SER A 77 -9.38 -11.03 -5.74
C SER A 77 -10.38 -11.08 -4.56
N GLY A 78 -11.66 -10.90 -4.88
CA GLY A 78 -12.81 -11.16 -4.01
C GLY A 78 -13.52 -12.49 -4.29
N ALA A 79 -13.05 -13.30 -5.25
CA ALA A 79 -13.64 -14.60 -5.55
C ALA A 79 -12.55 -15.68 -5.58
N ARG A 80 -12.40 -16.40 -4.47
CA ARG A 80 -12.25 -17.86 -4.42
C ARG A 80 -12.16 -18.32 -2.97
N SER A 81 -13.06 -19.26 -2.66
CA SER A 81 -13.26 -20.03 -1.42
C SER A 81 -14.14 -19.36 -0.38
#